data_AF-A0A0R3KY37-F1
#
_entry.id   AF-A0A0R3KY37-F1
#
_cell.length_a   1.000
_cell.length_b   1.000
_cell.length_c   1.000
_cell.angle_alpha   90.00
_cell.angle_beta   90.00
_cell.angle_gamma   90.00
#
_symmetry.space_group_name_H-M   'P 1'
#
loop_
_entity.id
_entity.type
_entity.pdbx_description
1 polymer ?
#
loop_
_entity_poly.entity_id
_entity_poly.type
_entity_poly.pdbx_seq_one_letter_code
_entity_poly.pdbx_strand_id
1 'polypeptide(L)'
;MKPRIGVYLSEQMAARLTAAAKRPGASKSALVEAALAQFLGADDDTDNLSVDHRLTLIGRQLEQLDRDLRIVNETVTLQARYHLAVTPQLPAAALRTACMLGAERFDEFAAQVGRRVHLGTSLMQETIDRIRTTKRDTQASVVGEGMPAPYSPAQEPDVHASSQIGSDAHNPAAVREGGSLINFPGKAGIPLH
;
A
#
# COMPACT_ATOMS: atom_id res chain seq x y z
N MET A 1 -44.96 -22.95 -21.85
CA MET A 1 -45.87 -23.92 -21.19
C MET A 1 -45.05 -24.74 -20.21
N LYS A 2 -45.52 -24.99 -18.98
CA LYS A 2 -44.77 -25.79 -18.00
C LYS A 2 -45.08 -27.29 -18.18
N PRO A 3 -44.08 -28.17 -18.37
CA PRO A 3 -44.32 -29.60 -18.50
C PRO A 3 -44.86 -30.18 -17.18
N ARG A 4 -45.85 -31.07 -17.26
CA ARG A 4 -46.42 -31.74 -16.08
C ARG A 4 -45.67 -33.05 -15.82
N ILE A 5 -45.05 -33.16 -14.66
CA ILE A 5 -44.29 -34.34 -14.23
C ILE A 5 -44.97 -34.89 -12.97
N GLY A 6 -45.25 -36.19 -12.95
CA GLY A 6 -45.79 -36.90 -11.78
C GLY A 6 -44.67 -37.62 -11.04
N VAL A 7 -44.51 -37.35 -9.75
CA VAL A 7 -43.49 -37.98 -8.89
C VAL A 7 -44.15 -38.48 -7.62
N TYR A 8 -43.74 -39.67 -7.16
CA TYR A 8 -44.18 -40.20 -5.88
C TYR A 8 -43.34 -39.61 -4.75
N LEU A 9 -44.01 -39.12 -3.72
CA LEU A 9 -43.41 -38.59 -2.50
C LEU A 9 -43.77 -39.52 -1.34
N SER A 10 -42.88 -39.67 -0.37
CA SER A 10 -43.24 -40.30 0.89
C SER A 10 -44.36 -39.50 1.57
N GLU A 11 -45.17 -40.19 2.38
CA GLU A 11 -46.29 -39.56 3.10
C GLU A 11 -45.82 -38.37 3.96
N GLN A 12 -44.68 -38.55 4.65
CA GLN A 12 -44.05 -37.50 5.43
C GLN A 12 -43.67 -36.28 4.57
N MET A 13 -43.13 -36.48 3.36
CA MET A 13 -42.72 -35.37 2.50
C MET A 13 -43.92 -34.67 1.86
N ALA A 14 -44.95 -35.43 1.47
CA ALA A 14 -46.20 -34.87 0.96
C ALA A 14 -46.91 -34.00 2.01
N ALA A 15 -46.88 -34.41 3.28
CA ALA A 15 -47.39 -33.62 4.41
C ALA A 15 -46.61 -32.32 4.60
N ARG A 16 -45.27 -32.39 4.60
CA ARG A 16 -44.39 -31.21 4.69
C ARG A 16 -44.60 -30.22 3.55
N LEU A 17 -44.69 -30.70 2.31
CA LEU A 17 -44.95 -29.88 1.13
C LEU A 17 -46.33 -29.20 1.23
N THR A 18 -47.34 -29.94 1.68
CA THR A 18 -48.69 -29.39 1.87
C THR A 18 -48.73 -28.34 2.96
N ALA A 19 -48.01 -28.53 4.07
CA ALA A 19 -47.89 -27.54 5.13
C ALA A 19 -47.17 -26.27 4.65
N ALA A 20 -46.09 -26.42 3.87
CA ALA A 20 -45.33 -25.29 3.33
C ALA A 20 -46.15 -24.46 2.32
N ALA A 21 -46.99 -25.12 1.52
CA ALA A 21 -47.87 -24.47 0.55
C ALA A 21 -49.12 -23.79 1.15
N LYS A 22 -49.32 -23.85 2.48
CA LYS A 22 -50.38 -23.08 3.16
C LYS A 22 -50.03 -21.59 3.32
N ARG A 23 -48.77 -21.19 3.09
CA ARG A 23 -48.37 -19.79 3.14
C ARG A 23 -48.97 -19.02 1.95
N PRO A 24 -49.50 -17.80 2.15
CA PRO A 24 -50.01 -16.97 1.06
C PRO A 24 -48.92 -16.76 0.00
N GLY A 25 -49.22 -17.07 -1.26
CA GLY A 25 -48.34 -16.81 -2.40
C GLY A 25 -47.44 -17.97 -2.87
N ALA A 26 -47.48 -19.17 -2.24
CA ALA A 26 -46.66 -20.31 -2.66
C ALA A 26 -47.50 -21.54 -3.02
N SER A 27 -47.57 -21.91 -4.31
CA SER A 27 -48.21 -23.16 -4.74
C SER A 27 -47.24 -24.35 -4.57
N LYS A 28 -47.79 -25.57 -4.43
CA LYS A 28 -46.98 -26.80 -4.33
C LYS A 28 -46.00 -26.94 -5.51
N SER A 29 -46.47 -26.66 -6.72
CA SER A 29 -45.63 -26.69 -7.92
C SER A 29 -44.54 -25.63 -7.90
N ALA A 30 -44.82 -24.39 -7.46
CA ALA A 30 -43.82 -23.35 -7.34
C ALA A 30 -42.73 -23.69 -6.31
N LEU A 31 -43.12 -24.33 -5.20
CA LEU A 31 -42.18 -24.74 -4.16
C LEU A 31 -41.29 -25.90 -4.60
N VAL A 32 -41.86 -26.88 -5.32
CA VAL A 32 -41.09 -27.98 -5.92
C VAL A 32 -40.17 -27.49 -7.03
N GLU A 33 -40.65 -26.59 -7.89
CA GLU A 33 -39.84 -25.98 -8.95
C GLU A 33 -38.69 -25.16 -8.39
N ALA A 34 -38.91 -24.36 -7.33
CA ALA A 34 -37.85 -23.62 -6.65
C ALA A 34 -36.83 -24.55 -5.96
N ALA A 35 -37.29 -25.63 -5.33
CA ALA A 35 -36.41 -26.61 -4.71
C ALA A 35 -35.57 -27.37 -5.75
N LEU A 36 -36.17 -27.77 -6.88
CA LEU A 36 -35.47 -28.41 -7.98
C LEU A 36 -34.50 -27.44 -8.66
N ALA A 37 -34.87 -26.18 -8.86
CA ALA A 37 -33.98 -25.15 -9.39
C ALA A 37 -32.78 -24.90 -8.46
N GLN A 38 -32.98 -24.92 -7.14
CA GLN A 38 -31.88 -24.81 -6.17
C GLN A 38 -31.00 -26.07 -6.17
N PHE A 39 -31.60 -27.25 -6.25
CA PHE A 39 -30.88 -28.52 -6.22
C PHE A 39 -30.08 -28.77 -7.50
N LEU A 40 -30.68 -28.50 -8.66
CA LEU A 40 -30.08 -28.71 -9.97
C LEU A 40 -29.20 -27.52 -10.39
N GLY A 41 -29.57 -26.29 -10.00
CA GLY A 41 -28.75 -25.08 -10.22
C GLY A 41 -27.53 -24.99 -9.29
N ALA A 42 -27.29 -25.97 -8.43
CA ALA A 42 -26.02 -26.15 -7.74
C ALA A 42 -24.98 -26.90 -8.59
N ASP A 43 -25.41 -27.55 -9.69
CA ASP A 43 -24.56 -28.33 -10.61
C ASP A 43 -24.32 -27.58 -11.94
N ASP A 44 -25.02 -26.46 -12.16
CA ASP A 44 -24.72 -25.53 -13.26
C ASP A 44 -23.54 -24.64 -12.84
N ASP A 45 -22.40 -25.04 -13.36
CA ASP A 45 -21.02 -24.66 -13.07
C ASP A 45 -20.66 -23.19 -13.42
N THR A 46 -21.44 -22.21 -12.94
CA THR A 46 -21.10 -20.79 -13.10
C THR A 46 -21.43 -19.96 -11.85
N ASP A 47 -20.38 -19.38 -11.28
CA ASP A 47 -20.35 -18.20 -10.40
C ASP A 47 -20.47 -18.34 -8.87
N ASN A 48 -20.65 -19.54 -8.32
CA ASN A 48 -20.60 -19.71 -6.85
C ASN A 48 -19.47 -20.64 -6.44
N LEU A 49 -18.26 -20.07 -6.29
CA LEU A 49 -17.14 -20.75 -5.61
C LEU A 49 -17.69 -21.45 -4.36
N SER A 50 -17.51 -22.77 -4.28
CA SER A 50 -17.98 -23.56 -3.14
C SER A 50 -17.47 -22.95 -1.84
N VAL A 51 -18.24 -23.10 -0.76
CA VAL A 51 -17.88 -22.51 0.55
C VAL A 51 -16.46 -22.93 0.96
N ASP A 52 -16.08 -24.19 0.70
CA ASP A 52 -14.76 -24.73 0.98
C ASP A 52 -13.65 -24.02 0.18
N HIS A 53 -13.90 -23.72 -1.08
CA HIS A 53 -12.94 -22.98 -1.90
C HIS A 53 -12.79 -21.53 -1.43
N ARG A 54 -13.88 -20.87 -1.02
CA ARG A 54 -13.83 -19.52 -0.42
C ARG A 54 -13.03 -19.52 0.89
N LEU A 55 -13.26 -20.51 1.76
CA LEU A 55 -12.50 -20.67 3.01
C LEU A 55 -11.01 -20.90 2.73
N THR A 56 -10.68 -21.69 1.71
CA THR A 56 -9.29 -21.92 1.28
C THR A 56 -8.64 -20.63 0.80
N LEU A 57 -9.35 -19.82 0.00
CA LEU A 57 -8.84 -18.54 -0.48
C LEU A 57 -8.57 -17.57 0.68
N ILE A 58 -9.51 -17.47 1.63
CA ILE A 58 -9.33 -16.66 2.85
C ILE A 58 -8.14 -17.15 3.66
N GLY A 59 -7.96 -18.47 3.81
CA GLY A 59 -6.79 -19.05 4.48
C GLY A 59 -5.48 -18.58 3.85
N ARG A 60 -5.37 -18.63 2.52
CA ARG A 60 -4.18 -18.13 1.79
C ARG A 60 -3.97 -16.63 1.95
N GLN A 61 -5.05 -15.83 1.99
CA GLN A 61 -4.98 -14.39 2.25
C GLN A 61 -4.48 -14.10 3.67
N LEU A 62 -4.92 -14.87 4.67
CA LEU A 62 -4.45 -14.74 6.04
C LEU A 62 -2.98 -15.13 6.20
N GLU A 63 -2.52 -16.17 5.51
CA GLU A 63 -1.09 -16.53 5.50
C GLU A 63 -0.23 -15.44 4.85
N GLN A 64 -0.73 -14.81 3.78
CA GLN A 64 -0.03 -13.68 3.16
C GLN A 64 0.00 -12.48 4.12
N LEU A 65 -1.11 -12.18 4.78
CA LEU A 65 -1.18 -11.11 5.77
C LEU A 65 -0.23 -11.37 6.95
N ASP A 66 -0.13 -12.61 7.45
CA ASP A 66 0.83 -12.96 8.50
C ASP A 66 2.27 -12.70 8.06
N ARG A 67 2.63 -13.08 6.82
CA ARG A 67 3.96 -12.77 6.27
C ARG A 67 4.21 -11.27 6.17
N ASP A 68 3.25 -10.51 5.66
CA ASP A 68 3.37 -9.06 5.51
C ASP A 68 3.50 -8.38 6.88
N LEU A 69 2.75 -8.82 7.89
CA LEU A 69 2.85 -8.33 9.27
C LEU A 69 4.22 -8.64 9.90
N ARG A 70 4.80 -9.82 9.64
CA ARG A 70 6.16 -10.14 10.09
C ARG A 70 7.19 -9.18 9.49
N ILE A 71 7.08 -8.87 8.20
CA ILE A 71 7.98 -7.92 7.53
C ILE A 71 7.83 -6.52 8.12
N VAL A 72 6.60 -6.08 8.38
CA VAL A 72 6.34 -4.79 9.03
C VAL A 72 6.96 -4.76 10.44
N ASN A 73 6.81 -5.82 11.22
CA ASN A 73 7.39 -5.90 12.57
C ASN A 73 8.93 -5.83 12.54
N GLU A 74 9.56 -6.59 11.64
CA GLU A 74 11.02 -6.54 11.47
C GLU A 74 11.49 -5.14 11.06
N THR A 75 10.76 -4.50 10.14
CA THR A 75 11.06 -3.14 9.69
C THR A 75 10.93 -2.12 10.82
N VAL A 76 9.86 -2.19 11.63
CA VAL A 76 9.65 -1.31 12.78
C VAL A 76 10.74 -1.53 13.84
N THR A 77 11.15 -2.78 14.06
CA THR A 77 12.25 -3.12 14.98
C THR A 77 13.58 -2.52 14.52
N LEU A 78 13.91 -2.67 13.24
CA LEU A 78 15.10 -2.04 12.64
C LEU A 78 15.05 -0.52 12.73
N GLN A 79 13.89 0.08 12.44
CA GLN A 79 13.68 1.51 12.52
C GLN A 79 13.85 2.03 13.95
N ALA A 80 13.29 1.34 14.95
CA ALA A 80 13.45 1.68 16.36
C ALA A 80 14.93 1.60 16.78
N ARG A 81 15.63 0.54 16.37
CA ARG A 81 17.07 0.39 16.63
C ARG A 81 17.88 1.52 16.00
N TYR A 82 17.59 1.85 14.74
CA TYR A 82 18.25 2.96 14.05
C TYR A 82 18.00 4.29 14.76
N HIS A 83 16.75 4.59 15.13
CA HIS A 83 16.42 5.81 15.87
C HIS A 83 17.17 5.90 17.20
N LEU A 84 17.19 4.83 18.00
CA LEU A 84 17.89 4.84 19.28
C LEU A 84 19.42 4.96 19.13
N ALA A 85 19.97 4.51 18.00
CA ALA A 85 21.40 4.63 17.71
C ALA A 85 21.81 6.02 17.21
N VAL A 86 20.97 6.68 16.42
CA VAL A 86 21.33 7.93 15.71
C VAL A 86 20.76 9.19 16.39
N THR A 87 19.70 9.08 17.18
CA THR A 87 19.05 10.26 17.77
C THR A 87 19.88 10.80 18.94
N PRO A 88 20.39 12.05 18.87
CA PRO A 88 21.13 12.65 19.96
C PRO A 88 20.22 12.88 21.17
N GLN A 89 20.75 12.63 22.38
CA GLN A 89 20.02 12.86 23.62
C GLN A 89 19.82 14.37 23.82
N LEU A 90 18.57 14.79 24.00
CA LEU A 90 18.25 16.20 24.22
C LEU A 90 18.50 16.60 25.69
N PRO A 91 18.99 17.82 25.95
CA PRO A 91 19.01 18.39 27.29
C PRO A 91 17.59 18.45 27.88
N ALA A 92 17.45 18.17 29.18
CA ALA A 92 16.16 18.13 29.86
C ALA A 92 15.32 19.41 29.68
N ALA A 93 15.98 20.57 29.64
CA ALA A 93 15.32 21.87 29.44
C ALA A 93 14.67 22.02 28.05
N ALA A 94 15.20 21.35 27.01
CA ALA A 94 14.69 21.42 25.64
C ALA A 94 13.67 20.32 25.33
N LEU A 95 13.59 19.28 26.17
CA LEU A 95 12.77 18.09 25.92
C LEU A 95 11.28 18.46 25.73
N ARG A 96 10.73 19.30 26.61
CA ARG A 96 9.31 19.69 26.54
C ARG A 96 8.97 20.40 25.23
N THR A 97 9.79 21.36 24.82
CA THR A 97 9.58 22.12 23.57
C THR A 97 9.74 21.21 22.35
N ALA A 98 10.72 20.29 22.37
CA ALA A 98 10.89 19.31 21.31
C ALA A 98 9.71 18.33 21.21
N CYS A 99 9.17 17.87 22.34
CA CYS A 99 7.97 17.01 22.36
C CYS A 99 6.75 17.74 21.79
N MET A 100 6.53 19.00 22.15
CA MET A 100 5.44 19.81 21.59
C MET A 100 5.56 19.96 20.07
N LEU A 101 6.75 20.36 19.59
CA LEU A 101 7.00 20.50 18.16
C LEU A 101 6.88 19.15 17.42
N GLY A 102 7.30 18.06 18.06
CA GLY A 102 7.12 16.71 17.53
C GLY A 102 5.65 16.33 17.36
N ALA A 103 4.79 16.70 18.32
CA ALA A 103 3.35 16.47 18.24
C ALA A 103 2.71 17.27 17.09
N GLU A 104 3.05 18.56 16.95
CA GLU A 104 2.56 19.40 15.85
C GLU A 104 2.95 18.82 14.48
N ARG A 105 4.21 18.41 14.32
CA ARG A 105 4.70 17.75 13.09
C ARG A 105 4.01 16.41 12.84
N PHE A 106 3.70 15.66 13.89
CA PHE A 106 3.00 14.39 13.76
C PHE A 106 1.56 14.60 13.26
N ASP A 107 0.86 15.63 13.71
CA ASP A 107 -0.49 15.94 13.23
C ASP A 107 -0.50 16.25 11.73
N GLU A 108 0.47 17.05 11.25
CA GLU A 108 0.62 17.32 9.81
C GLU A 108 0.91 16.03 9.01
N PHE A 109 1.83 15.21 9.51
CA PHE A 109 2.15 13.91 8.93
C PHE A 109 0.92 12.99 8.88
N ALA A 110 0.18 12.88 9.98
CA ALA A 110 -1.04 12.06 10.06
C ALA A 110 -2.10 12.54 9.06
N ALA A 111 -2.27 13.86 8.90
CA ALA A 111 -3.16 14.43 7.90
C ALA A 111 -2.71 14.09 6.47
N GLN A 112 -1.40 14.11 6.17
CA GLN A 112 -0.87 13.71 4.86
C GLN A 112 -1.10 12.22 4.59
N VAL A 113 -0.82 11.35 5.57
CA VAL A 113 -1.11 9.91 5.47
C VAL A 113 -2.59 9.68 5.26
N GLY A 114 -3.46 10.35 6.02
CA GLY A 114 -4.91 10.27 5.89
C GLY A 114 -5.38 10.62 4.48
N ARG A 115 -4.95 11.76 3.92
CA ARG A 115 -5.27 12.15 2.53
C ARG A 115 -4.84 11.06 1.55
N ARG A 116 -3.67 10.48 1.76
CA ARG A 116 -3.09 9.50 0.85
C ARG A 116 -3.74 8.14 0.91
N VAL A 117 -4.13 7.67 2.09
CA VAL A 117 -4.92 6.44 2.25
C VAL A 117 -6.23 6.55 1.47
N HIS A 118 -6.88 7.72 1.48
CA HIS A 118 -8.09 7.97 0.67
C HIS A 118 -7.83 7.95 -0.85
N LEU A 119 -6.62 8.28 -1.30
CA LEU A 119 -6.23 8.18 -2.72
C LEU A 119 -5.98 6.72 -3.16
N GLY A 120 -5.74 5.81 -2.22
CA GLY A 120 -5.51 4.39 -2.50
C GLY A 120 -4.16 4.07 -3.16
N THR A 121 -3.22 5.02 -3.24
CA THR A 121 -1.91 4.81 -3.88
C THR A 121 -0.77 4.63 -2.86
N SER A 122 0.01 3.56 -3.04
CA SER A 122 1.19 3.30 -2.22
C SER A 122 2.33 4.25 -2.56
N LEU A 123 2.78 5.06 -1.58
CA LEU A 123 3.95 5.94 -1.73
C LEU A 123 5.22 5.16 -2.06
N MET A 124 5.37 3.98 -1.48
CA MET A 124 6.50 3.10 -1.76
C MET A 124 6.49 2.65 -3.21
N GLN A 125 5.32 2.26 -3.74
CA GLN A 125 5.18 1.83 -5.12
C GLN A 125 5.50 2.98 -6.10
N GLU A 126 4.96 4.18 -5.85
CA GLU A 126 5.28 5.37 -6.65
C GLU A 126 6.77 5.70 -6.61
N THR A 127 7.40 5.57 -5.44
CA THR A 127 8.84 5.81 -5.30
C THR A 127 9.65 4.79 -6.08
N ILE A 128 9.29 3.50 -6.00
CA ILE A 128 9.92 2.42 -6.78
C ILE A 128 9.76 2.67 -8.27
N ASP A 129 8.57 3.04 -8.73
CA ASP A 129 8.30 3.28 -10.14
C ASP A 129 9.04 4.52 -10.65
N ARG A 130 9.13 5.58 -9.84
CA ARG A 130 9.98 6.75 -10.12
C ARG A 130 11.47 6.39 -10.21
N ILE A 131 11.99 5.57 -9.30
CA ILE A 131 13.39 5.10 -9.36
C ILE A 131 13.62 4.30 -10.64
N ARG A 132 12.67 3.45 -11.03
CA ARG A 132 12.74 2.66 -12.27
C ARG A 132 12.71 3.55 -13.51
N THR A 133 11.89 4.60 -13.56
CA THR A 133 11.86 5.53 -14.71
C THR A 133 13.16 6.30 -14.82
N THR A 134 13.67 6.87 -13.72
CA THR A 134 14.96 7.58 -13.70
C THR A 134 16.10 6.68 -14.22
N LYS A 135 16.15 5.42 -13.79
CA LYS A 135 17.17 4.47 -14.27
C LYS A 135 17.07 4.20 -15.78
N ARG A 136 15.87 4.16 -16.36
CA ARG A 136 15.69 3.97 -17.81
C ARG A 136 16.13 5.21 -18.59
N ASP A 137 15.83 6.41 -18.10
CA ASP A 137 16.19 7.67 -18.77
C ASP A 137 17.71 7.87 -18.81
N THR A 138 18.41 7.49 -17.72
CA THR A 138 19.87 7.47 -17.68
C THR A 138 20.45 6.45 -18.66
N GLN A 139 19.85 5.26 -18.78
CA GLN A 139 20.31 4.22 -19.71
C GLN A 139 20.06 4.58 -21.19
N ALA A 140 18.93 5.24 -21.50
CA ALA A 140 18.65 5.73 -22.86
C ALA A 140 19.61 6.86 -23.28
N SER A 141 20.05 7.69 -22.33
CA SER A 141 21.06 8.74 -22.58
C SER A 141 22.45 8.15 -22.87
N VAL A 142 22.84 7.07 -22.19
CA VAL A 142 24.13 6.38 -22.40
C VAL A 142 24.20 5.62 -23.74
N VAL A 143 23.06 5.17 -24.29
CA VAL A 143 23.00 4.53 -25.62
C VAL A 143 22.99 5.56 -26.76
N GLY A 144 22.73 6.84 -26.46
CA GLY A 144 22.81 7.95 -27.43
C GLY A 144 24.23 8.50 -27.66
N GLU A 145 25.20 8.19 -26.80
CA GLU A 145 26.61 8.60 -26.94
C GLU A 145 27.43 7.50 -27.63
N GLY A 146 26.98 7.09 -28.82
CA GLY A 146 27.62 6.08 -29.64
C GLY A 146 28.25 6.62 -30.92
N MET A 147 29.11 7.65 -30.83
CA MET A 147 30.17 7.91 -31.82
C MET A 147 31.22 8.90 -31.28
N PRO A 148 32.39 8.47 -30.81
CA PRO A 148 33.51 9.39 -30.63
C PRO A 148 34.07 9.75 -32.01
N ALA A 149 33.94 11.01 -32.41
CA ALA A 149 34.73 11.56 -33.51
C ALA A 149 36.22 11.36 -33.19
N PRO A 150 37.07 11.01 -34.18
CA PRO A 150 38.43 10.60 -33.91
C PRO A 150 39.26 11.75 -33.33
N TYR A 151 39.91 11.43 -32.22
CA TYR A 151 40.87 12.23 -31.48
C TYR A 151 41.81 13.07 -32.35
N SER A 152 42.02 14.32 -31.93
CA SER A 152 43.34 14.98 -32.02
C SER A 152 43.71 15.51 -30.63
N PRO A 153 44.93 15.26 -30.13
CA PRO A 153 45.29 15.53 -28.74
C PRO A 153 45.87 16.93 -28.58
N ALA A 154 45.43 17.65 -27.55
CA ALA A 154 46.24 18.44 -26.62
C ALA A 154 45.39 19.54 -25.98
N GLN A 155 45.13 19.42 -24.67
CA GLN A 155 45.37 20.44 -23.63
C GLN A 155 44.48 20.17 -22.41
N GLU A 156 45.12 19.85 -21.29
CA GLU A 156 44.61 20.02 -19.93
C GLU A 156 45.39 21.16 -19.26
N PRO A 157 44.97 21.69 -18.10
CA PRO A 157 43.59 21.94 -17.66
C PRO A 157 43.46 23.38 -17.13
N ASP A 158 42.25 23.95 -17.10
CA ASP A 158 41.98 25.06 -16.19
C ASP A 158 40.67 24.86 -15.44
N VAL A 159 40.84 24.93 -14.13
CA VAL A 159 39.85 24.79 -13.06
C VAL A 159 38.86 25.95 -13.17
N HIS A 160 37.54 25.69 -13.23
CA HIS A 160 36.54 26.50 -12.52
C HIS A 160 35.13 25.88 -12.57
N ALA A 161 34.57 25.74 -11.35
CA ALA A 161 33.19 25.97 -10.97
C ALA A 161 32.05 25.39 -11.82
N SER A 162 31.32 24.43 -11.25
CA SER A 162 29.91 24.17 -11.60
C SER A 162 29.15 24.14 -10.28
N SER A 163 28.53 25.26 -9.88
CA SER A 163 27.20 25.71 -10.30
C SER A 163 26.10 24.74 -9.88
N GLN A 164 25.33 25.19 -8.90
CA GLN A 164 24.04 24.67 -8.47
C GLN A 164 23.19 24.23 -9.66
N ILE A 165 22.65 23.01 -9.60
CA ILE A 165 21.45 22.64 -10.33
C ILE A 165 20.40 22.33 -9.28
N GLY A 166 19.56 23.32 -9.01
CA GLY A 166 18.32 23.13 -8.28
C GLY A 166 17.39 22.27 -9.13
N SER A 167 17.28 20.99 -8.79
CA SER A 167 16.09 20.23 -9.16
C SER A 167 15.03 20.50 -8.09
N ASP A 168 14.13 21.44 -8.37
CA ASP A 168 12.81 21.51 -7.75
C ASP A 168 12.01 20.25 -8.12
N ALA A 169 12.46 19.10 -7.62
CA ALA A 169 11.60 17.95 -7.47
C ALA A 169 10.67 18.31 -6.32
N HIS A 170 9.46 18.77 -6.66
CA HIS A 170 8.33 18.80 -5.72
C HIS A 170 8.30 17.44 -5.02
N ASN A 171 8.81 17.40 -3.80
CA ASN A 171 8.81 16.21 -2.98
C ASN A 171 7.48 16.26 -2.23
N PRO A 172 6.45 15.49 -2.63
CA PRO A 172 5.14 15.55 -2.00
C PRO A 172 5.17 15.04 -0.54
N ALA A 173 6.33 14.60 -0.05
CA ALA A 173 6.59 14.15 1.32
C ALA A 173 7.54 15.07 2.11
N ALA A 174 8.05 16.16 1.54
CA ALA A 174 8.87 17.11 2.30
C ALA A 174 7.98 18.02 3.15
N VAL A 175 7.95 17.76 4.46
CA VAL A 175 7.52 18.75 5.45
C VAL A 175 8.38 20.00 5.25
N ARG A 176 7.78 21.19 5.15
CA ARG A 176 8.53 22.45 5.00
C ARG A 176 9.47 22.59 6.20
N GLU A 177 10.78 22.47 5.97
CA GLU A 177 11.81 22.85 6.94
C GLU A 177 11.86 24.38 7.05
N GLY A 178 10.80 24.99 7.60
CA GLY A 178 10.65 26.42 7.81
C GLY A 178 10.99 26.86 9.24
N GLY A 179 11.87 26.13 9.94
CA GLY A 179 12.17 26.36 11.35
C GLY A 179 13.62 26.81 11.60
N SER A 180 13.87 28.11 11.45
CA SER A 180 14.87 28.89 12.21
C SER A 180 16.30 28.31 12.37
N LEU A 181 17.19 28.62 11.43
CA LEU A 181 18.65 28.41 11.53
C LEU A 181 19.38 29.41 12.47
N ILE A 182 18.68 30.12 13.36
CA ILE A 182 19.22 31.32 14.02
C ILE A 182 19.96 31.02 15.34
N ASN A 183 20.45 29.80 15.59
CA ASN A 183 21.05 29.50 16.91
C ASN A 183 22.32 28.62 16.89
N PHE A 184 23.24 28.89 15.96
CA PHE A 184 24.63 28.45 16.10
C PHE A 184 25.52 29.64 16.52
N PRO A 185 25.87 29.79 17.81
CA PRO A 185 26.96 30.67 18.20
C PRO A 185 28.28 29.98 17.88
N GLY A 186 28.93 30.43 16.80
CA GLY A 186 30.35 30.15 16.55
C GLY A 186 31.18 30.73 17.69
N LYS A 187 31.83 29.87 18.49
CA LYS A 187 32.85 30.31 19.44
C LYS A 187 34.12 30.68 18.67
N ALA A 188 34.41 31.98 18.68
CA ALA A 188 35.68 32.55 18.31
C ALA A 188 36.78 32.18 19.33
N GLY A 189 38.00 31.97 18.81
CA GLY A 189 39.25 32.34 19.47
C GLY A 189 39.82 31.38 20.52
N ILE A 190 40.82 30.59 20.13
CA ILE A 190 41.89 30.11 21.02
C ILE A 190 43.22 30.59 20.42
N PRO A 191 44.01 31.46 21.07
CA PRO A 191 45.39 31.67 20.67
C PRO A 191 46.30 30.64 21.34
N LEU A 192 47.24 30.12 20.55
CA LEU A 192 48.40 29.36 20.97
C LEU A 192 49.28 30.18 21.92
N HIS A 193 49.68 29.57 23.04
CA HIS A 193 51.06 29.55 23.54
C HIS A 193 51.25 28.37 24.49
#